data_AF-A0A8J9SKN0-F1
#
_entry.id   AF-A0A8J9SKN0-F1
#
_cell.length_a   1.000
_cell.length_b   1.000
_cell.length_c   1.000
_cell.angle_alpha   90.00
_cell.angle_beta   90.00
_cell.angle_gamma   90.00
#
_symmetry.space_group_name_H-M   'P 1'
#
loop_
_entity.id
_entity.type
_entity.pdbx_description
1 polymer ?
#
loop_
_entity_poly.entity_id
_entity_poly.type
_entity_poly.pdbx_seq_one_letter_code
_entity_poly.pdbx_strand_id
1 'polypeptide(L)' 'SSVIITGVPTKSYRLPTEWIQEHTTVVNVSSFKNVDEEALLKIPGVVYVPLVGKVTVAMLERNLMRLY' A
#
# COMPACT_ATOMS: atom_id res chain seq x y z
N SER A 1 0.54 14.52 3.75
CA SER A 1 -0.62 13.64 3.93
C SER A 1 -0.29 12.58 4.96
N SER A 2 -1.18 12.29 5.91
CA SER A 2 -0.93 11.27 6.93
C SER A 2 -1.08 9.84 6.40
N VAL A 3 -1.79 9.66 5.29
CA VAL A 3 -2.00 8.37 4.62
C VAL A 3 -1.86 8.56 3.11
N ILE A 4 -1.11 7.67 2.45
CA ILE A 4 -0.91 7.60 1.00
C ILE A 4 -1.39 6.22 0.52
N ILE A 5 -2.25 6.20 -0.49
CA ILE A 5 -2.75 4.97 -1.11
C ILE A 5 -2.36 4.99 -2.59
N THR A 6 -1.66 3.96 -3.05
CA THR A 6 -1.24 3.81 -4.46
C THR A 6 -1.82 2.55 -5.08
N GLY A 7 -2.26 2.66 -6.33
CA GLY A 7 -2.91 1.58 -7.08
C GLY A 7 -2.60 1.63 -8.58
N VAL A 8 -1.47 2.23 -8.97
CA VAL A 8 -1.14 2.44 -10.39
C VAL A 8 -0.81 1.08 -11.06
N PRO A 9 -1.53 0.65 -12.11
CA PRO A 9 -1.39 -0.69 -12.69
C PRO A 9 -0.20 -0.78 -13.67
N THR A 10 0.90 -0.09 -13.39
CA THR A 10 2.05 0.01 -14.31
C THR A 10 3.36 -0.20 -13.57
N LYS A 11 4.19 -1.13 -14.07
CA LYS A 11 5.53 -1.41 -13.51
C LYS A 11 6.52 -0.24 -13.57
N SER A 12 6.30 0.71 -14.47
CA SER A 12 7.17 1.88 -14.64
C SER A 12 6.89 2.98 -13.63
N TYR A 13 5.75 2.92 -12.93
CA TYR A 13 5.41 3.93 -11.94
C TYR A 13 6.16 3.67 -10.64
N ARG A 14 6.89 4.69 -10.17
CA ARG A 14 7.47 4.72 -8.82
C ARG A 14 6.97 5.94 -8.07
N LEU A 15 6.50 5.71 -6.84
CA LEU A 15 6.12 6.77 -5.93
C LEU A 15 7.39 7.53 -5.49
N PRO A 16 7.47 8.85 -5.74
CA PRO A 16 8.60 9.66 -5.27
C PRO A 16 8.64 9.68 -3.73
N THR A 17 9.81 9.37 -3.17
CA THR A 17 10.02 9.33 -1.71
C THR A 17 9.98 10.72 -1.08
N GLU A 18 10.28 11.75 -1.86
CA GLU A 18 10.21 13.17 -1.49
C GLU A 18 8.79 13.63 -1.10
N TRP A 19 7.78 12.91 -1.57
CA TRP A 19 6.38 13.23 -1.26
C TRP A 19 5.90 12.61 0.06
N ILE A 20 6.73 11.75 0.66
CA ILE A 20 6.39 10.97 1.85
C ILE A 20 6.91 11.72 3.08
N GLN A 21 5.99 12.15 3.93
CA GLN A 21 6.32 12.82 5.18
C GLN A 21 6.60 11.79 6.28
N GLU A 22 7.26 12.21 7.36
CA GLU A 22 7.42 11.39 8.56
C GLU A 22 6.06 10.94 9.10
N HIS A 23 6.03 9.76 9.74
CA HIS A 23 4.81 9.17 10.28
C HIS A 23 3.68 8.90 9.26
N THR A 24 4.01 8.83 7.96
CA THR A 24 3.01 8.55 6.93
C THR A 24 2.73 7.04 6.82
N THR A 25 1.45 6.67 6.70
CA THR A 25 1.07 5.31 6.33
C THR A 25 0.94 5.19 4.82
N VAL A 26 1.69 4.26 4.20
CA VAL A 26 1.69 4.02 2.76
C VAL A 26 1.10 2.65 2.47
N VAL A 27 0.02 2.62 1.68
CA VAL A 27 -0.69 1.38 1.30
C VAL A 27 -0.57 1.18 -0.21
N ASN A 28 0.02 0.07 -0.63
CA ASN A 28 0.10 -0.31 -2.03
C ASN A 28 -0.95 -1.38 -2.37
N VAL A 29 -1.97 -0.97 -3.13
CA VAL A 29 -3.07 -1.80 -3.62
C VAL A 29 -2.77 -2.38 -5.01
N SER A 30 -1.71 -1.91 -5.66
CA SER A 30 -1.32 -2.39 -6.99
C SER A 30 -0.66 -3.78 -6.90
N SER A 31 -0.86 -4.59 -7.93
CA SER A 31 -0.16 -5.88 -8.08
C SER A 31 1.34 -5.73 -8.37
N PHE A 32 1.79 -4.50 -8.65
CA PHE A 32 3.18 -4.17 -8.94
C PHE A 32 3.85 -3.44 -7.78
N LYS A 33 5.17 -3.65 -7.65
CA LYS A 33 6.01 -2.94 -6.69
C LYS A 33 6.27 -1.54 -7.19
N ASN A 34 5.42 -0.61 -6.76
CA ASN A 34 5.45 0.78 -7.19
C ASN A 34 6.10 1.70 -6.16
N VAL A 35 6.55 1.15 -5.04
CA VAL A 35 7.24 1.91 -4.01
C VAL A 35 8.55 1.24 -3.68
N ASP A 36 9.56 2.08 -3.42
CA ASP A 36 10.87 1.63 -2.99
C ASP A 36 10.86 1.41 -1.48
N GLU A 37 10.82 0.13 -1.08
CA GLU A 37 10.69 -0.30 0.32
C GLU A 37 11.91 0.13 1.15
N GLU A 38 13.10 0.09 0.57
CA GLU A 38 14.34 0.49 1.25
C GLU A 38 14.37 1.99 1.54
N ALA A 39 13.82 2.80 0.62
CA ALA A 39 13.74 4.24 0.81
C ALA A 39 12.63 4.63 1.80
N LEU A 40 11.50 3.90 1.81
CA LEU A 40 10.42 4.06 2.79
C LEU A 40 10.90 3.77 4.22
N LEU A 41 11.64 2.68 4.42
CA LEU A 41 12.12 2.25 5.73
C LEU A 41 13.14 3.22 6.36
N LYS A 42 13.74 4.09 5.55
CA LYS A 42 14.64 5.15 6.03
C LYS A 42 13.90 6.33 6.66
N ILE A 43 12.60 6.51 6.34
CA ILE A 43 11.80 7.62 6.85
C ILE A 43 11.25 7.23 8.23
N PRO A 44 11.51 8.03 9.27
CA PRO A 44 11.07 7.68 10.62
C PRO A 44 9.54 7.63 10.74
N GLY A 45 9.06 6.57 11.39
CA GLY A 45 7.64 6.39 11.71
C GLY A 45 6.76 5.99 10.53
N VAL A 46 7.32 5.74 9.34
CA VAL A 46 6.53 5.31 8.18
C VAL A 46 6.04 3.87 8.37
N VAL A 47 4.74 3.68 8.12
CA VAL A 47 4.10 2.35 8.12
C VAL A 47 3.81 1.97 6.68
N TYR A 48 4.42 0.88 6.21
CA TYR A 48 4.22 0.41 4.84
C TYR A 48 3.44 -0.90 4.79
N VAL A 49 2.39 -0.93 3.97
CA VAL A 49 1.58 -2.11 3.68
C VAL A 49 1.82 -2.53 2.22
N PRO A 50 2.62 -3.58 1.96
CA PRO A 50 3.13 -3.90 0.63
C PRO A 50 2.11 -4.46 -0.35
N LEU A 51 1.20 -5.33 0.10
CA LEU A 51 0.20 -5.96 -0.76
C LEU A 51 -1.11 -6.21 -0.02
N VAL A 52 -2.21 -5.75 -0.62
CA VAL A 52 -3.56 -5.91 -0.07
C VAL A 52 -4.22 -7.23 -0.52
N GLY A 53 -3.60 -8.00 -1.42
CA GLY A 53 -4.22 -9.18 -2.05
C GLY A 53 -4.79 -10.22 -1.07
N LYS A 54 -4.06 -10.54 0.02
CA LYS A 54 -4.57 -11.47 1.05
C LYS A 54 -5.78 -10.89 1.81
N VAL A 55 -5.75 -9.59 2.08
CA VAL A 55 -6.86 -8.88 2.74
C VAL A 55 -8.09 -8.84 1.83
N THR A 56 -7.89 -8.70 0.52
CA THR A 56 -8.98 -8.77 -0.47
C THR A 56 -9.69 -10.12 -0.46
N VAL A 57 -8.94 -11.23 -0.40
CA VAL A 57 -9.53 -12.59 -0.31
C VAL A 57 -10.31 -12.74 1.00
N ALA A 58 -9.72 -12.36 2.14
CA ALA A 58 -10.40 -12.43 3.42
C ALA A 58 -11.69 -11.58 3.46
N MET A 59 -11.68 -10.41 2.81
CA MET A 59 -12.88 -9.57 2.70
C MET A 59 -13.93 -10.18 1.77
N LEU A 60 -13.53 -10.88 0.71
CA LEU A 60 -14.45 -11.64 -0.14
C LEU A 60 -15.14 -12.74 0.67
N GLU A 61 -14.40 -13.53 1.45
CA GLU A 61 -14.94 -14.58 2.31
C GLU A 61 -15.88 -14.03 3.38
N ARG A 62 -15.49 -12.92 4.03
CA ARG A 62 -16.37 -12.21 4.97
C ARG A 62 -17.66 -11.74 4.30
N ASN A 63 -17.57 -11.20 3.08
CA ASN A 63 -18.74 -10.75 2.33
C ASN A 63 -19.65 -11.92 1.95
N LEU A 64 -19.09 -13.07 1.60
CA LEU A 64 -19.83 -14.30 1.35
C LEU A 64 -20.57 -14.77 2.61
N MET A 65 -19.91 -14.81 3.76
CA MET A 65 -20.52 -15.19 5.05
C MET A 65 -21.62 -14.24 5.53
N ARG A 66 -21.66 -13.01 5.03
CA ARG A 66 -22.69 -12.00 5.36
C ARG A 66 -23.90 -12.04 4.43
N LEU A 67 -23.79 -12.72 3.30
CA LEU A 67 -24.87 -12.85 2.33
C LEU A 67 -25.86 -13.97 2.71
N TYR A 68 -25.38 -14.95 3.49
CA TYR A 68 -26.16 -16.04 4.08
C TYR A 68 -26.46 -15.74 5.55
#